data_AF-A0A6L7A6E5-F1
#
_entry.id   AF-A0A6L7A6E5-F1
#
_cell.length_a   1.000
_cell.length_b   1.000
_cell.length_c   1.000
_cell.angle_alpha   90.00
_cell.angle_beta   90.00
_cell.angle_gamma   90.00
#
_symmetry.space_group_name_H-M   'P 1'
#
loop_
_entity.id
_entity.type
_entity.pdbx_description
1 polymer ?
#
loop_
_entity_poly.entity_id
_entity_poly.type
_entity_poly.pdbx_seq_one_letter_code
_entity_poly.pdbx_strand_id
1 'polypeptide(L)' 'NFREKNRDRCLVILSRNDEALNSQRTSEELHHYYEIVWDEEQSHKFKNISPHLQRIKAFKTLG' A
#
# COMPACT_ATOMS: atom_id res chain seq x y z
N ASN A 1 -6.50 15.32 -13.27
CA ASN A 1 -6.07 13.99 -12.82
C ASN A 1 -5.62 14.06 -11.36
N PHE A 2 -6.36 13.45 -10.43
CA PHE A 2 -6.04 13.53 -8.98
C PHE A 2 -4.82 12.67 -8.62
N ARG A 3 -4.71 11.47 -9.22
CA ARG A 3 -3.62 10.54 -8.93
C ARG A 3 -2.28 11.07 -9.39
N GLU A 4 -2.23 11.65 -10.60
CA GLU A 4 -1.02 12.32 -11.10
C GLU A 4 -0.57 13.49 -10.22
N LYS A 5 -1.50 14.31 -9.73
CA LYS A 5 -1.19 15.44 -8.84
C LYS A 5 -0.60 15.00 -7.49
N ASN A 6 -0.87 13.78 -7.07
CA ASN A 6 -0.39 13.19 -5.82
C ASN A 6 0.62 12.06 -6.06
N ARG A 7 1.22 12.00 -7.25
CA ARG A 7 2.28 11.05 -7.54
C ARG A 7 3.39 11.20 -6.48
N ASP A 8 3.88 10.07 -5.99
CA ASP A 8 4.89 9.95 -4.92
C ASP A 8 4.46 10.49 -3.54
N ARG A 9 3.19 10.93 -3.38
CA ARG A 9 2.63 11.44 -2.11
C ARG A 9 1.65 10.46 -1.45
N CYS A 10 1.61 9.23 -1.93
CA CYS A 10 0.83 8.17 -1.30
C CYS A 10 1.65 6.89 -1.20
N LEU A 11 1.45 6.16 -0.10
CA LEU A 11 1.94 4.82 0.13
C LEU A 11 0.76 3.86 0.12
N VAL A 12 0.83 2.79 -0.65
CA VAL A 12 -0.23 1.77 -0.73
C VAL A 12 0.32 0.47 -0.16
N ILE A 13 -0.35 -0.07 0.85
CA ILE A 13 0.00 -1.37 1.45
C ILE A 13 -1.08 -2.37 1.06
N LEU A 14 -0.69 -3.46 0.42
CA LEU A 14 -1.59 -4.50 -0.08
C LEU A 14 -1.21 -5.84 0.52
N SER A 15 -2.22 -6.63 0.91
CA SER A 15 -2.00 -8.02 1.29
C SER A 15 -1.89 -8.90 0.05
N ARG A 16 -0.88 -9.78 0.00
CA ARG A 16 -0.76 -10.81 -1.03
C ARG A 16 -1.84 -11.88 -0.93
N ASN A 17 -2.26 -12.16 0.30
CA ASN A 17 -3.23 -13.18 0.64
C ASN A 17 -4.56 -12.54 1.08
N ASP A 18 -5.03 -11.54 0.34
CA ASP A 18 -6.34 -10.94 0.58
C ASP A 18 -7.43 -11.88 0.06
N GLU A 19 -8.18 -12.47 0.99
CA GLU A 19 -9.27 -13.42 0.72
C GLU A 19 -10.59 -12.74 0.34
N ALA A 20 -10.68 -11.41 0.48
CA ALA A 20 -11.90 -10.65 0.22
C ALA A 20 -11.79 -9.76 -1.04
N LEU A 21 -10.60 -9.22 -1.32
CA LEU A 21 -10.34 -8.29 -2.42
C LEU A 21 -9.19 -8.78 -3.30
N ASN A 22 -9.30 -8.50 -4.60
CA ASN A 22 -8.19 -8.78 -5.53
C ASN A 22 -7.16 -7.64 -5.47
N SER A 23 -6.19 -7.76 -4.56
CA SER A 23 -5.08 -6.81 -4.41
C SER A 23 -4.26 -6.63 -5.69
N GLN A 24 -4.19 -7.64 -6.56
CA GLN A 24 -3.42 -7.57 -7.81
C GLN A 24 -3.98 -6.49 -8.74
N ARG A 25 -5.32 -6.38 -8.85
CA ARG A 25 -5.96 -5.33 -9.64
C ARG A 25 -5.64 -3.93 -9.12
N THR A 26 -5.66 -3.76 -7.80
CA THR A 26 -5.30 -2.49 -7.16
C THR A 26 -3.84 -2.12 -7.45
N SER A 27 -2.93 -3.09 -7.40
CA SER A 27 -1.52 -2.87 -7.77
C SER A 27 -1.39 -2.45 -9.22
N GLU A 28 -2.04 -3.14 -10.15
CA GLU A 28 -2.01 -2.82 -11.59
C GLU A 28 -2.48 -1.40 -11.88
N GLU A 29 -3.52 -0.91 -11.19
CA GLU A 29 -3.98 0.46 -11.39
C GLU A 29 -3.06 1.51 -10.74
N LEU A 30 -2.52 1.22 -9.55
CA LEU A 30 -1.88 2.23 -8.70
C LEU A 30 -0.36 2.29 -8.79
N HIS A 31 0.31 1.21 -9.22
CA HIS A 31 1.78 1.15 -9.26
C HIS A 31 2.43 2.19 -10.17
N HIS A 32 1.69 2.74 -11.13
CA HIS A 32 2.15 3.82 -12.00
C HIS A 32 2.21 5.20 -11.31
N TYR A 33 1.63 5.33 -10.11
CA TYR A 33 1.48 6.61 -9.42
C TYR A 33 2.05 6.59 -8.00
N TYR A 34 1.97 5.45 -7.31
CA TYR A 34 2.27 5.34 -5.89
C TYR A 34 3.18 4.15 -5.60
N GLU A 35 3.90 4.23 -4.49
CA GLU A 35 4.68 3.10 -3.99
C GLU A 35 3.73 1.99 -3.48
N ILE A 36 3.92 0.77 -3.97
CA ILE A 36 3.21 -0.42 -3.52
C ILE A 36 4.10 -1.23 -2.60
N VAL A 37 3.62 -1.49 -1.37
CA VAL A 37 4.23 -2.40 -0.41
C VAL A 37 3.33 -3.61 -0.26
N TRP A 38 3.92 -4.79 -0.36
CA TRP A 38 3.22 -6.06 -0.19
C TRP A 38 3.44 -6.61 1.21
N ASP A 39 2.35 -7.03 1.85
CA ASP A 39 2.36 -7.83 3.05
C ASP A 39 2.12 -9.29 2.69
N GLU A 40 3.09 -10.13 3.03
CA GLU A 40 3.09 -11.57 2.75
C GLU A 40 2.39 -12.36 3.88
N GLU A 41 2.26 -11.80 5.08
CA GLU A 41 1.81 -12.49 6.29
C GLU A 41 0.34 -12.20 6.63
N GLN A 42 -0.05 -10.93 6.58
CA GLN A 42 -1.38 -10.53 7.02
C GLN A 42 -2.39 -10.67 5.88
N SER A 43 -3.54 -11.29 6.16
CA SER A 43 -4.68 -11.35 5.23
C SER A 43 -5.53 -10.06 5.30
N HIS A 44 -6.74 -10.11 4.73
CA HIS A 44 -7.66 -8.97 4.68
C HIS A 44 -7.81 -8.24 6.03
N LYS A 45 -7.90 -6.90 5.99
CA LYS A 45 -7.95 -5.96 7.14
C LYS A 45 -6.70 -5.88 8.02
N PHE A 46 -5.60 -6.55 7.68
CA PHE A 46 -4.33 -6.47 8.42
C PHE A 46 -4.51 -6.63 9.93
N LYS A 47 -4.77 -7.86 10.39
CA LYS A 47 -4.97 -8.16 11.82
C LYS A 47 -3.86 -7.57 12.70
N ASN A 48 -2.63 -7.53 12.20
CA ASN A 48 -1.54 -6.78 12.79
C ASN A 48 -0.87 -5.83 11.78
N ILE A 49 -1.15 -4.53 11.88
CA ILE A 49 -0.51 -3.49 11.05
C ILE A 49 0.88 -3.08 11.56
N SER A 50 1.28 -3.51 12.76
CA SER A 50 2.52 -3.08 13.42
C SER A 50 3.78 -3.20 12.56
N PRO A 51 3.98 -4.28 11.77
CA PRO A 51 5.15 -4.40 10.90
C PRO A 51 5.30 -3.23 9.91
N HIS A 52 4.20 -2.63 9.48
CA HIS A 52 4.20 -1.53 8.51
C HIS A 52 4.37 -0.14 9.13
N LEU A 53 4.24 -0.01 10.45
CA LEU A 53 4.27 1.30 11.10
C LEU A 53 5.60 2.04 10.89
N GLN A 54 6.73 1.32 10.87
CA GLN A 54 8.02 1.93 10.59
C GLN A 54 8.09 2.48 9.16
N ARG A 55 7.53 1.76 8.18
CA ARG A 55 7.46 2.21 6.79
C ARG A 55 6.56 3.44 6.66
N ILE A 56 5.40 3.43 7.30
CA ILE A 56 4.46 4.57 7.33
C ILE A 56 5.12 5.79 7.96
N LYS A 57 5.86 5.61 9.06
CA LYS A 57 6.60 6.70 9.73
C LYS A 57 7.69 7.28 8.83
N ALA A 58 8.47 6.43 8.16
CA ALA A 58 9.50 6.86 7.22
C ALA A 58 8.88 7.64 6.05
N PHE A 59 7.79 7.13 5.48
CA PHE A 59 7.05 7.80 4.41
C PHE A 59 6.58 9.20 4.83
N LYS A 60 5.99 9.34 6.02
CA LYS A 60 5.55 10.64 6.55
C LYS A 60 6.70 11.64 6.79
N THR A 61 7.92 11.15 7.02
CA THR A 61 9.09 11.99 7.33
C THR A 61 9.82 12.45 6.07
N LEU A 62 9.62 11.75 4.95
CA LEU A 62 10.25 12.05 3.65
C LEU A 62 9.49 13.08 2.81
N GLY A 63 8.23 13.35 3.12
CA GLY A 63 7.39 14.37 2.46
C GLY A 63 7.21 15.62 3.31
#